data_AF-A0A6A4NHS3-F1
#
_entry.id   AF-A0A6A4NHS3-F1
#
_cell.length_a   1.000
_cell.length_b   1.000
_cell.length_c   1.000
_cell.angle_alpha   90.00
_cell.angle_beta   90.00
_cell.angle_gamma   90.00
#
_symmetry.space_group_name_H-M   'P 1'
#
loop_
_entity.id
_entity.type
_entity.pdbx_description
1 polymer ?
#
loop_
_entity_poly.entity_id
_entity_poly.type
_entity_poly.pdbx_seq_one_letter_code
_entity_poly.pdbx_strand_id
1 'polypeptide(L)'
;MSDPETTPATVSDQETTLLPPSQMEAPPQPNTSPNPSTTKASSISFSIWPPTQRTRDAVINRLIETLSTPSVLSKRYGTLSSDEASAAACQIEDEAFAAAGASTDEDGVEILQAYSKEISKRMLDTVKARAPPSTAVDNGGVSDITAEDGVASAVSDS
;
A
#
# COMPACT_ATOMS: atom_id res chain seq x y z
N MET A 1 77.63 -20.20 -5.27
CA MET A 1 76.20 -20.56 -5.21
C MET A 1 75.89 -20.77 -3.74
N SER A 2 74.97 -19.98 -3.20
CA SER A 2 74.63 -19.98 -1.78
C SER A 2 73.74 -21.16 -1.45
N ASP A 3 74.08 -21.86 -0.37
CA ASP A 3 73.21 -22.79 0.34
C ASP A 3 72.26 -22.00 1.26
N PRO A 4 71.07 -22.53 1.57
CA PRO A 4 69.97 -21.79 2.18
C PRO A 4 69.85 -22.06 3.70
N GLU A 5 69.29 -21.12 4.45
CA GLU A 5 68.69 -21.49 5.73
C GLU A 5 67.55 -20.57 6.16
N THR A 6 66.59 -21.22 6.82
CA THR A 6 65.78 -20.71 7.93
C THR A 6 64.47 -20.00 7.59
N THR A 7 63.40 -20.79 7.64
CA THR A 7 62.15 -20.48 8.36
C THR A 7 62.31 -20.93 9.83
N PRO A 8 61.67 -20.34 10.86
CA PRO A 8 60.28 -19.82 10.82
C PRO A 8 59.93 -18.58 11.69
N ALA A 9 58.77 -18.00 11.35
CA ALA A 9 57.77 -17.27 12.16
C ALA A 9 58.19 -16.20 13.19
N THR A 10 57.60 -14.99 13.10
CA THR A 10 56.88 -14.29 14.20
C THR A 10 56.43 -12.86 13.80
N VAL A 11 55.10 -12.70 13.76
CA VAL A 11 54.22 -11.56 14.13
C VAL A 11 54.26 -10.16 13.49
N SER A 12 53.02 -9.73 13.20
CA SER A 12 52.39 -8.44 13.50
C SER A 12 52.50 -7.29 12.50
N ASP A 13 51.38 -7.11 11.80
CA ASP A 13 50.73 -5.86 11.39
C ASP A 13 51.45 -4.56 11.72
N GLN A 14 51.80 -3.79 10.68
CA GLN A 14 51.50 -2.36 10.63
C GLN A 14 51.14 -1.95 9.20
N GLU A 15 49.88 -1.53 9.08
CA GLU A 15 49.29 -0.69 8.06
C GLU A 15 50.23 0.46 7.64
N THR A 16 50.53 0.59 6.35
CA THR A 16 50.75 1.88 5.66
C THR A 16 51.14 1.67 4.20
N THR A 17 50.41 2.37 3.33
CA THR A 17 50.74 2.71 1.94
C THR A 17 50.70 1.58 0.92
N LEU A 18 49.49 1.38 0.38
CA LEU A 18 49.28 0.81 -0.95
C LEU A 18 49.57 1.87 -2.02
N LEU A 19 50.68 1.71 -2.74
CA LEU A 19 50.82 2.02 -4.16
C LEU A 19 51.34 0.72 -4.80
N PRO A 20 50.98 0.29 -6.03
CA PRO A 20 50.93 1.11 -7.26
C PRO A 20 49.80 0.60 -8.22
N PRO A 21 49.81 0.68 -9.58
CA PRO A 21 50.68 1.42 -10.51
C PRO A 21 49.92 2.15 -11.66
N SER A 22 50.72 2.82 -12.49
CA SER A 22 50.53 2.95 -13.94
C SER A 22 49.39 3.83 -14.46
N GLN A 23 49.82 5.06 -14.77
CA GLN A 23 49.45 5.83 -15.95
C GLN A 23 49.21 4.93 -17.18
N MET A 24 47.94 4.70 -17.52
CA MET A 24 47.50 4.30 -18.84
C MET A 24 46.28 5.16 -19.18
N GLU A 25 46.48 5.99 -20.19
CA GLU A 25 45.53 6.58 -21.14
C GLU A 25 44.03 6.53 -20.78
N ALA A 26 43.45 7.73 -20.66
CA ALA A 26 42.03 7.95 -20.42
C ALA A 26 41.13 7.52 -21.59
N PRO A 27 40.07 6.73 -21.34
CA PRO A 27 38.82 6.81 -22.09
C PRO A 27 37.91 7.88 -21.46
N PRO A 28 37.14 8.68 -22.22
CA PRO A 28 36.20 9.63 -21.64
C PRO A 28 35.10 8.86 -20.90
N GLN A 29 35.12 8.91 -19.56
CA GLN A 29 34.05 8.39 -18.71
C GLN A 29 32.90 9.42 -18.70
N PRO A 30 31.66 9.06 -19.06
CA PRO A 30 30.52 9.91 -18.75
C PRO A 30 30.27 9.85 -17.23
N ASN A 31 30.73 10.88 -16.52
CA ASN A 31 30.35 11.16 -15.14
C ASN A 31 28.81 11.14 -15.03
N THR A 32 28.26 10.08 -14.42
CA THR A 32 26.88 10.04 -13.97
C THR A 32 26.87 9.67 -12.49
N SER A 33 27.15 10.67 -11.65
CA SER A 33 26.62 10.68 -10.28
C SER A 33 25.10 10.89 -10.36
N PRO A 34 24.26 9.99 -9.80
CA PRO A 34 22.87 10.31 -9.56
C PRO A 34 22.80 11.21 -8.34
N ASN A 35 22.80 12.53 -8.56
CA ASN A 35 22.34 13.48 -7.55
C ASN A 35 20.81 13.33 -7.42
N PRO A 36 20.25 12.97 -6.24
CA PRO A 36 18.81 12.98 -6.01
C PRO A 36 18.32 14.40 -5.74
N SER A 37 18.62 15.35 -6.63
CA SER A 37 17.99 16.66 -6.62
C SER A 37 16.72 16.57 -7.45
N THR A 38 15.64 16.19 -6.76
CA THR A 38 14.27 16.68 -7.01
C THR A 38 14.00 17.06 -8.46
N THR A 39 13.65 16.06 -9.27
CA THR A 39 12.85 16.29 -10.47
C THR A 39 11.53 16.89 -9.99
N LYS A 40 11.51 18.22 -9.81
CA LYS A 40 10.27 18.98 -9.87
C LYS A 40 9.67 18.58 -11.20
N ALA A 41 8.59 17.80 -11.14
CA ALA A 41 7.78 17.50 -12.30
C ALA A 41 7.40 18.86 -12.88
N SER A 42 8.13 19.27 -13.92
CA SER A 42 7.80 20.43 -14.71
C SER A 42 6.35 20.24 -15.11
N SER A 43 5.54 21.27 -14.87
CA SER A 43 4.14 21.37 -15.26
C SER A 43 4.01 21.08 -16.76
N ILE A 44 3.89 19.80 -17.06
CA ILE A 44 3.53 19.24 -18.34
C ILE A 44 2.04 19.57 -18.43
N SER A 45 1.70 20.78 -18.89
CA SER A 45 0.34 21.16 -19.31
C SER A 45 -0.03 20.44 -20.61
N PHE A 46 0.33 19.17 -20.71
CA PHE A 46 -0.16 18.24 -21.71
C PHE A 46 -1.43 17.63 -21.12
N SER A 47 -2.32 17.12 -21.96
CA SER A 47 -3.56 16.43 -21.56
C SER A 47 -3.29 15.20 -20.67
N ILE A 48 -2.86 15.43 -19.43
CA ILE A 48 -2.66 14.42 -18.37
C ILE A 48 -4.01 13.80 -18.02
N TRP A 49 -5.09 14.55 -18.26
CA TRP A 49 -6.47 14.12 -18.13
C TRP A 49 -7.15 14.04 -19.51
N PRO A 50 -7.94 12.98 -19.80
CA PRO A 50 -8.20 11.81 -18.94
C PRO A 50 -7.06 10.78 -18.96
N PRO A 51 -6.82 10.04 -17.85
CA PRO A 51 -5.87 8.94 -17.80
C PRO A 51 -6.22 7.86 -18.85
N THR A 52 -5.19 7.23 -19.43
CA THR A 52 -5.41 6.12 -20.36
C THR A 52 -6.08 4.93 -19.67
N GLN A 53 -6.80 4.10 -20.43
CA GLN A 53 -7.47 2.91 -19.86
C GLN A 53 -6.48 2.00 -19.12
N ARG A 54 -5.26 1.81 -19.64
CA ARG A 54 -4.21 1.04 -18.95
C ARG A 54 -3.88 1.60 -17.57
N THR A 55 -3.84 2.93 -17.43
CA THR A 55 -3.61 3.59 -16.15
C THR A 55 -4.78 3.38 -15.21
N ARG A 56 -6.02 3.48 -15.71
CA ARG A 56 -7.24 3.18 -14.94
C ARG A 56 -7.23 1.74 -14.42
N ASP A 57 -6.92 0.77 -15.30
CA ASP A 57 -6.82 -0.65 -14.93
C ASP A 57 -5.73 -0.90 -13.88
N ALA A 58 -4.60 -0.20 -13.97
CA ALA A 58 -3.54 -0.28 -12.96
C ALA A 58 -4.00 0.25 -11.59
N VAL A 59 -4.81 1.32 -11.56
CA VAL A 59 -5.42 1.85 -10.35
C VAL A 59 -6.40 0.84 -9.76
N ILE A 60 -7.27 0.23 -10.59
CA ILE A 60 -8.20 -0.81 -10.17
C ILE A 60 -7.44 -1.99 -9.54
N ASN A 61 -6.43 -2.54 -10.22
CA ASN A 61 -5.62 -3.64 -9.70
C ASN A 61 -4.97 -3.27 -8.35
N ARG A 62 -4.46 -2.04 -8.23
CA ARG A 62 -3.87 -1.57 -6.98
C ARG A 62 -4.89 -1.46 -5.85
N LEU A 63 -6.11 -1.03 -6.16
CA LEU A 63 -7.22 -1.00 -5.20
C LEU A 63 -7.59 -2.41 -4.77
N ILE A 64 -7.69 -3.36 -5.71
CA ILE A 64 -7.96 -4.77 -5.42
C ILE A 64 -6.93 -5.33 -4.45
N GLU A 65 -5.64 -5.17 -4.75
CA GLU A 65 -4.56 -5.58 -3.85
C GLU A 65 -4.73 -4.93 -2.47
N THR A 66 -4.98 -3.63 -2.40
CA THR A 66 -5.09 -2.89 -1.13
C THR A 66 -6.29 -3.34 -0.28
N LEU A 67 -7.41 -3.66 -0.93
CA LEU A 67 -8.66 -4.05 -0.29
C LEU A 67 -8.68 -5.54 0.10
N SER A 68 -8.04 -6.40 -0.69
CA SER A 68 -8.02 -7.85 -0.47
C SER A 68 -6.85 -8.31 0.42
N THR A 69 -5.74 -7.58 0.44
CA THR A 69 -4.57 -7.98 1.23
C THR A 69 -4.64 -7.49 2.68
N PRO A 70 -4.06 -8.24 3.63
CA PRO A 70 -3.93 -7.77 5.00
C PRO A 70 -2.97 -6.57 5.06
N SER A 71 -3.49 -5.42 5.49
CA SER A 71 -2.80 -4.13 5.53
C SER A 71 -3.22 -3.33 6.78
N VAL A 72 -2.74 -2.10 6.93
CA VAL A 72 -3.14 -1.20 8.02
C VAL A 72 -4.66 -0.95 8.00
N LEU A 73 -5.27 -0.88 6.82
CA LEU A 73 -6.72 -0.75 6.66
C LEU A 73 -7.46 -2.00 7.15
N SER A 74 -6.93 -3.20 6.84
CA SER A 74 -7.59 -4.43 7.25
C SER A 74 -7.57 -4.67 8.75
N LYS A 75 -6.57 -4.12 9.47
CA LYS A 75 -6.54 -4.13 10.94
C LYS A 75 -7.69 -3.33 11.56
N ARG A 76 -8.24 -2.34 10.85
CA ARG A 76 -9.29 -1.45 11.35
C ARG A 76 -10.68 -1.79 10.82
N TYR A 77 -10.76 -2.31 9.59
CA TYR A 77 -12.01 -2.49 8.87
C TYR A 77 -12.20 -3.91 8.29
N GLY A 78 -11.21 -4.81 8.44
CA GLY A 78 -11.22 -6.15 7.85
C GLY A 78 -10.72 -6.20 6.40
N THR A 79 -10.52 -7.41 5.86
CA THR A 79 -10.15 -7.65 4.45
C THR A 79 -11.40 -7.95 3.61
N LEU A 80 -11.37 -7.59 2.32
CA LEU A 80 -12.38 -8.01 1.34
C LEU A 80 -12.00 -9.34 0.70
N SER A 81 -12.99 -10.13 0.27
CA SER A 81 -12.71 -11.24 -0.64
C SER A 81 -12.26 -10.69 -2.00
N SER A 82 -11.54 -11.48 -2.79
CA SER A 82 -11.01 -11.00 -4.08
C SER A 82 -12.10 -10.53 -5.04
N ASP A 83 -13.27 -11.19 -5.02
CA ASP A 83 -14.41 -10.84 -5.87
C ASP A 83 -15.05 -9.52 -5.43
N GLU A 84 -15.34 -9.38 -4.13
CA GLU A 84 -15.87 -8.12 -3.57
C GLU A 84 -14.89 -6.95 -3.73
N ALA A 85 -13.59 -7.20 -3.55
CA ALA A 85 -12.55 -6.20 -3.74
C ALA A 85 -12.48 -5.74 -5.21
N SER A 86 -12.67 -6.65 -6.16
CA SER A 86 -12.74 -6.33 -7.60
C SER A 86 -13.93 -5.44 -7.92
N ALA A 87 -15.14 -5.85 -7.50
CA ALA A 87 -16.35 -5.08 -7.71
C ALA A 87 -16.25 -3.68 -7.08
N ALA A 88 -15.79 -3.60 -5.83
CA ALA A 88 -15.60 -2.35 -5.13
C ALA A 88 -14.54 -1.46 -5.80
N ALA A 89 -13.41 -2.02 -6.25
CA ALA A 89 -12.34 -1.28 -6.91
C ALA A 89 -12.81 -0.66 -8.23
N CYS A 90 -13.54 -1.41 -9.06
CA CYS A 90 -14.13 -0.90 -10.29
C CYS A 90 -15.11 0.25 -9.99
N GLN A 91 -16.01 0.06 -9.02
CA GLN A 91 -16.96 1.10 -8.64
C GLN A 91 -16.27 2.37 -8.12
N ILE A 92 -15.28 2.23 -7.23
CA ILE A 92 -14.52 3.36 -6.69
C ILE A 92 -13.86 4.15 -7.81
N GLU A 93 -13.22 3.44 -8.76
CA GLU A 93 -12.49 4.06 -9.85
C GLU A 93 -13.42 4.75 -10.84
N ASP A 94 -14.50 4.07 -11.29
CA ASP A 94 -15.47 4.63 -12.23
C ASP A 94 -16.15 5.88 -11.67
N GLU A 95 -16.55 5.84 -10.39
CA GLU A 95 -17.18 6.99 -9.76
C GLU A 95 -16.19 8.15 -9.53
N ALA A 96 -14.93 7.85 -9.23
CA ALA A 96 -13.88 8.87 -9.09
C ALA A 96 -13.55 9.50 -10.45
N PHE A 97 -13.49 8.69 -11.51
CA PHE A 97 -13.26 9.15 -12.87
C PHE A 97 -14.39 10.06 -13.35
N ALA A 98 -15.65 9.66 -13.12
CA ALA A 98 -16.82 10.48 -13.45
C ALA A 98 -16.86 11.79 -12.65
N ALA A 99 -16.57 11.73 -11.34
CA ALA A 99 -16.56 12.91 -10.49
C ALA A 99 -15.47 13.91 -10.88
N ALA A 100 -14.25 13.43 -11.17
CA ALA A 100 -13.16 14.27 -11.62
C ALA A 100 -13.38 14.80 -13.05
N GLY A 101 -13.91 13.97 -13.95
CA GLY A 101 -14.24 14.36 -15.31
C GLY A 101 -15.36 15.39 -15.42
N ALA A 102 -16.16 15.57 -14.37
CA ALA A 102 -17.16 16.62 -14.27
C ALA A 102 -16.59 17.96 -13.75
N SER A 103 -15.30 18.02 -13.38
CA SER A 103 -14.71 19.29 -12.95
C SER A 103 -14.70 20.31 -14.09
N THR A 104 -14.96 21.58 -13.76
CA THR A 104 -14.89 22.70 -14.70
C THR A 104 -13.45 23.20 -14.91
N ASP A 105 -12.50 22.68 -14.13
CA ASP A 105 -11.09 23.06 -14.21
C ASP A 105 -10.52 22.60 -15.56
N GLU A 106 -9.74 23.47 -16.20
CA GLU A 106 -9.02 23.15 -17.43
C GLU A 106 -7.64 22.54 -17.16
N ASP A 107 -7.16 22.67 -15.93
CA ASP A 107 -5.87 22.15 -15.48
C ASP A 107 -5.95 20.66 -15.18
N GLY A 108 -5.55 19.83 -16.15
CA GLY A 108 -5.56 18.37 -16.03
C GLY A 108 -4.79 17.80 -14.82
N VAL A 109 -3.87 18.57 -14.23
CA VAL A 109 -3.19 18.21 -12.98
C VAL A 109 -4.12 18.35 -11.77
N GLU A 110 -4.91 19.43 -11.71
CA GLU A 110 -5.90 19.64 -10.65
C GLU A 110 -7.02 18.59 -10.74
N ILE A 111 -7.46 18.28 -11.96
CA ILE A 111 -8.43 17.20 -12.19
C ILE A 111 -7.87 15.84 -11.71
N LEU A 112 -6.61 15.54 -12.01
CA LEU A 112 -5.97 14.30 -11.55
C LEU A 112 -5.81 14.25 -10.01
N GLN A 113 -5.58 15.40 -9.38
CA GLN A 113 -5.53 15.51 -7.93
C GLN A 113 -6.92 15.26 -7.32
N ALA A 114 -7.98 15.82 -7.91
CA ALA A 114 -9.36 15.57 -7.51
C ALA A 114 -9.71 14.08 -7.65
N TYR A 115 -9.33 13.45 -8.76
CA TYR A 115 -9.48 12.00 -8.97
C TYR A 115 -8.79 11.17 -7.87
N SER A 116 -7.54 11.49 -7.55
CA SER A 116 -6.77 10.79 -6.51
C SER A 116 -7.40 10.94 -5.12
N LYS A 117 -7.90 12.14 -4.80
CA LYS A 117 -8.61 12.43 -3.55
C LYS A 117 -9.90 11.63 -3.46
N GLU A 118 -10.64 11.55 -4.55
CA GLU A 118 -11.94 10.88 -4.57
C GLU A 118 -11.80 9.35 -4.50
N ILE A 119 -10.78 8.77 -5.15
CA ILE A 119 -10.42 7.35 -4.95
C ILE A 119 -10.18 7.07 -3.46
N SER A 120 -9.31 7.86 -2.84
CA SER A 120 -8.91 7.65 -1.44
C SER A 120 -10.11 7.74 -0.49
N LYS A 121 -10.98 8.73 -0.72
CA LYS A 121 -12.21 8.93 0.05
C LYS A 121 -13.17 7.74 -0.10
N ARG A 122 -13.49 7.34 -1.33
CA ARG A 122 -14.42 6.23 -1.60
C ARG A 122 -13.90 4.88 -1.13
N MET A 123 -12.60 4.65 -1.26
CA MET A 123 -11.95 3.47 -0.68
C MET A 123 -12.17 3.40 0.83
N LEU A 124 -11.95 4.53 1.53
CA LEU A 124 -12.17 4.60 2.97
C LEU A 124 -13.65 4.44 3.35
N ASP A 125 -14.56 5.06 2.60
CA ASP A 125 -16.00 4.95 2.83
C ASP A 125 -16.50 3.51 2.62
N THR A 126 -15.98 2.81 1.61
CA THR A 126 -16.29 1.40 1.33
C THR A 126 -15.89 0.49 2.49
N VAL A 127 -14.67 0.64 3.01
CA VAL A 127 -14.22 -0.21 4.13
C VAL A 127 -14.93 0.17 5.44
N LYS A 128 -15.29 1.44 5.62
CA LYS A 128 -16.06 1.90 6.80
C LYS A 128 -17.50 1.41 6.79
N ALA A 129 -18.17 1.42 5.64
CA ALA A 129 -19.56 0.95 5.50
C ALA A 129 -19.70 -0.55 5.81
N ARG A 130 -18.62 -1.32 5.63
CA ARG A 130 -18.59 -2.76 5.88
C ARG A 130 -18.13 -3.14 7.28
N ALA A 131 -17.30 -2.31 7.91
CA ALA A 131 -16.93 -2.56 9.29
C ALA A 131 -18.20 -2.67 10.13
N PRO A 132 -18.33 -3.69 11.00
CA PRO A 132 -19.47 -3.77 11.88
C PRO A 132 -19.58 -2.43 12.62
N PRO A 133 -20.78 -1.86 12.81
CA PRO A 133 -20.91 -0.69 13.67
C PRO A 133 -20.25 -1.10 14.97
N SER A 134 -19.17 -0.39 15.35
CA SER A 134 -18.40 -0.67 16.57
C SER A 134 -19.42 -0.99 17.63
N THR A 135 -19.49 -2.25 18.06
CA THR A 135 -20.47 -2.66 19.05
C THR A 135 -20.22 -1.74 20.23
N ALA A 136 -21.16 -0.83 20.48
CA ALA A 136 -21.24 -0.16 21.75
C ALA A 136 -21.21 -1.30 22.76
N VAL A 137 -20.19 -1.27 23.61
CA VAL A 137 -19.88 -2.25 24.64
C VAL A 137 -21.19 -2.81 25.22
N ASP A 138 -21.52 -4.04 24.83
CA ASP A 138 -22.45 -4.88 25.59
C ASP A 138 -21.72 -5.21 26.89
N ASN A 139 -22.03 -4.46 27.94
CA ASN A 139 -21.64 -4.81 29.29
C ASN A 139 -22.77 -4.42 30.23
N GLY A 140 -23.84 -5.21 30.16
CA GLY A 140 -25.04 -5.11 30.97
C GLY A 140 -25.34 -6.40 31.72
N GLY A 141 -24.38 -6.86 32.53
CA GLY A 141 -24.64 -7.54 33.80
C GLY A 141 -25.32 -8.92 33.77
N VAL A 142 -24.55 -9.95 34.07
CA VAL A 142 -25.08 -11.18 34.67
C VAL A 142 -25.65 -10.86 36.06
N SER A 143 -26.84 -11.38 36.36
CA SER A 143 -27.49 -11.72 37.66
C SER A 143 -28.99 -11.66 37.37
N ASP A 144 -29.84 -12.67 37.55
CA ASP A 144 -29.95 -13.53 38.71
C ASP A 144 -30.94 -14.68 38.37
N ILE A 145 -30.63 -15.85 38.93
CA ILE A 145 -31.46 -17.04 39.13
C ILE A 145 -32.94 -16.77 39.47
N THR A 146 -33.89 -17.53 38.91
CA THR A 146 -35.06 -18.04 39.67
C THR A 146 -35.57 -19.34 39.04
N ALA A 147 -35.31 -20.40 39.81
CA ALA A 147 -36.02 -21.65 40.02
C ALA A 147 -37.34 -21.93 39.27
N GLU A 148 -37.42 -23.20 38.88
CA GLU A 148 -38.59 -24.07 38.66
C GLU A 148 -39.97 -23.61 39.19
N ASP A 149 -41.02 -23.83 38.39
CA ASP A 149 -42.09 -24.76 38.77
C ASP A 149 -42.93 -25.12 37.54
N GLY A 150 -43.27 -26.40 37.42
CA GLY A 150 -44.03 -26.93 36.31
C GLY A 150 -45.53 -26.73 36.49
N VAL A 151 -46.26 -26.73 35.38
CA VAL A 151 -47.51 -27.48 35.33
C VAL A 151 -47.85 -27.81 33.88
N ALA A 152 -47.85 -29.11 33.60
CA ALA A 152 -48.42 -29.69 32.41
C ALA A 152 -49.94 -29.44 32.41
N SER A 153 -50.51 -29.05 31.27
CA SER A 153 -51.94 -29.23 31.04
C SER A 153 -52.16 -29.73 29.62
N ALA A 154 -52.17 -31.06 29.51
CA ALA A 154 -52.88 -31.76 28.46
C ALA A 154 -54.31 -31.96 28.94
N VAL A 155 -55.30 -31.54 28.17
CA VAL A 155 -56.64 -32.14 28.23
C VAL A 155 -57.23 -32.18 26.82
N SER A 156 -57.52 -33.41 26.42
CA SER A 156 -58.20 -33.83 25.20
C SER A 156 -59.66 -33.40 25.20
N ASP A 157 -60.28 -33.25 24.02
CA ASP A 157 -61.73 -33.36 23.87
C ASP A 157 -62.05 -34.29 22.69
N SER A 158 -63.06 -35.13 22.88
CA SER A 158 -63.44 -36.29 22.05
C SER A 158 -64.35 -35.95 20.89
#